data_AF-A0A1H1CR92-F1
#
_entry.id   AF-A0A1H1CR92-F1
#
_cell.length_a   1.000
_cell.length_b   1.000
_cell.length_c   1.000
_cell.angle_alpha   90.00
_cell.angle_beta   90.00
_cell.angle_gamma   90.00
#
_symmetry.space_group_name_H-M   'P 1'
#
loop_
_entity.id
_entity.type
_entity.pdbx_description
1 polymer ?
#
loop_
_entity_poly.entity_id
_entity_poly.type
_entity_poly.pdbx_seq_one_letter_code
_entity_poly.pdbx_strand_id
1 'polypeptide(L)' 'MSVRTITEGGYQLTVQTVEKTDALGATYWQGRAMFRIAEGRARADVVTMARHGSRENAESAAVALARRNGWGAS' A
#
# COMPACT_ATOMS: atom_id res chain seq x y z
N MET A 1 -2.27 13.53 -2.64
CA MET A 1 -2.57 12.20 -2.07
C MET A 1 -3.51 11.45 -3.01
N SER A 2 -3.26 10.18 -3.30
CA SER A 2 -4.17 9.36 -4.09
C SER A 2 -4.56 8.08 -3.38
N VAL A 3 -5.79 7.63 -3.63
CA VAL A 3 -6.34 6.38 -3.10
C VAL A 3 -6.88 5.56 -4.27
N ARG A 4 -6.59 4.27 -4.27
CA ARG A 4 -7.07 3.30 -5.26
C ARG A 4 -7.52 2.05 -4.54
N THR A 5 -8.68 1.51 -4.92
CA THR A 5 -9.13 0.19 -4.45
C THR A 5 -8.93 -0.82 -5.57
N ILE A 6 -8.31 -1.95 -5.22
CA ILE A 6 -8.07 -3.09 -6.10
C ILE A 6 -8.89 -4.24 -5.54
N THR A 7 -9.64 -4.93 -6.41
CA THR A 7 -10.41 -6.13 -6.07
C THR A 7 -9.88 -7.29 -6.89
N GLU A 8 -9.41 -8.34 -6.21
CA GLU A 8 -8.86 -9.55 -6.85
C GLU A 8 -9.44 -10.77 -6.13
N GLY A 9 -10.10 -11.69 -6.85
CA GLY A 9 -10.67 -12.91 -6.27
C GLY A 9 -11.69 -12.71 -5.14
N GLY A 10 -12.37 -11.55 -5.08
CA GLY A 10 -13.28 -11.19 -3.98
C GLY A 10 -12.60 -10.48 -2.80
N TYR A 11 -11.27 -10.38 -2.78
CA TYR A 11 -10.52 -9.66 -1.76
C TYR A 11 -10.27 -8.21 -2.17
N GLN A 12 -10.59 -7.29 -1.27
CA GLN A 12 -10.37 -5.86 -1.48
C GLN A 12 -9.05 -5.39 -0.83
N LEU A 13 -8.29 -4.60 -1.57
CA LEU A 13 -7.12 -3.87 -1.11
C LEU A 13 -7.30 -2.39 -1.42
N THR A 14 -7.21 -1.55 -0.40
CA THR A 14 -7.11 -0.10 -0.58
C THR A 14 -5.66 0.31 -0.50
N VAL A 15 -5.13 0.87 -1.59
CA VAL A 15 -3.80 1.45 -1.65
C VAL A 15 -3.89 2.96 -1.61
N GLN A 16 -3.13 3.58 -0.72
CA GLN A 16 -2.96 5.01 -0.61
C GLN A 16 -1.52 5.37 -0.92
N THR A 17 -1.31 6.31 -1.83
CA THR A 17 0.00 6.90 -2.11
C THR A 17 0.05 8.33 -1.62
N VAL A 18 1.10 8.63 -0.86
CA VAL A 18 1.33 9.93 -0.23
C VAL A 18 2.66 10.47 -0.73
N GLU A 19 2.61 11.67 -1.28
CA GLU A 19 3.79 12.47 -1.57
C GLU A 19 4.28 13.11 -0.26
N LYS A 20 5.58 13.05 -0.03
CA LYS A 20 6.25 13.62 1.14
C LYS A 20 7.51 14.33 0.68
N THR A 21 7.87 15.36 1.43
CA THR A 21 9.15 16.05 1.25
C THR A 21 10.00 15.75 2.48
N ASP A 22 11.25 15.36 2.28
CA ASP A 22 12.17 15.14 3.39
C ASP A 22 12.82 16.45 3.87
N ALA A 23 13.63 16.36 4.92
CA ALA A 23 14.30 17.52 5.52
C ALA A 23 15.32 18.21 4.57
N LEU A 24 15.74 17.54 3.50
CA LEU A 24 16.65 18.08 2.48
C LEU A 24 15.89 18.68 1.29
N GLY A 25 14.56 18.70 1.33
CA GLY A 25 13.72 19.22 0.25
C GLY A 25 13.48 18.23 -0.88
N ALA A 26 13.89 16.96 -0.74
CA ALA A 26 13.65 15.95 -1.75
C ALA A 26 12.22 15.39 -1.65
N THR A 27 11.48 15.44 -2.75
CA THR A 27 10.15 14.84 -2.86
C THR A 27 10.26 13.34 -3.08
N TYR A 28 9.51 12.56 -2.31
CA TYR A 28 9.42 11.11 -2.42
C TYR A 28 7.99 10.64 -2.14
N TRP A 29 7.72 9.40 -2.53
CA TRP A 29 6.42 8.78 -2.35
C TRP A 29 6.48 7.63 -1.35
N GLN A 30 5.44 7.49 -0.52
CA GLN A 30 5.19 6.32 0.30
C GLN A 30 3.85 5.69 -0.08
N GLY A 31 3.81 4.37 -0.10
CA GLY A 31 2.60 3.59 -0.31
C GLY A 31 2.12 2.97 0.99
N ARG A 32 0.81 3.00 1.22
CA ARG A 32 0.11 2.32 2.31
C ARG A 32 -0.93 1.39 1.71
N ALA A 33 -1.02 0.18 2.24
CA ALA A 33 -1.94 -0.85 1.80
C ALA A 33 -2.80 -1.29 3.00
N MET A 34 -4.12 -1.25 2.82
CA MET A 34 -5.11 -1.62 3.82
C MET A 34 -6.01 -2.72 3.25
N PHE A 35 -6.10 -3.84 3.95
CA PHE A 35 -6.87 -4.99 3.49
C PHE A 35 -7.39 -5.80 4.66
N ARG A 36 -8.33 -6.71 4.38
CA ARG A 36 -8.86 -7.66 5.35
C ARG A 36 -8.04 -8.95 5.35
N ILE A 37 -7.88 -9.54 6.53
CA ILE A 37 -7.25 -10.84 6.74
C ILE A 37 -8.13 -11.71 7.64
N ALA A 38 -7.80 -13.00 7.74
CA ALA A 38 -8.51 -13.99 8.58
C ALA A 38 -10.01 -14.03 8.24
N GLU A 39 -10.34 -14.32 6.98
CA GLU A 39 -11.71 -14.37 6.45
C GLU A 39 -12.54 -13.10 6.77
N GLY A 40 -11.92 -11.92 6.73
CA GLY A 40 -12.60 -10.66 6.99
C GLY A 40 -12.64 -10.22 8.46
N ARG A 41 -12.22 -11.07 9.40
CA ARG A 41 -12.34 -10.83 10.85
C ARG A 41 -11.35 -9.78 11.37
N ALA A 42 -10.22 -9.62 10.69
CA ALA A 42 -9.22 -8.63 11.05
C ALA A 42 -8.87 -7.71 9.86
N ARG A 43 -8.29 -6.56 10.18
CA ARG A 43 -7.81 -5.58 9.21
C ARG A 43 -6.30 -5.42 9.37
N ALA A 44 -5.58 -5.56 8.26
CA ALA A 44 -4.17 -5.28 8.17
C ALA A 44 -3.95 -3.90 7.56
N ASP A 45 -2.88 -3.25 8.02
CA ASP A 45 -2.42 -1.96 7.53
C ASP A 45 -0.90 -1.98 7.45
N VAL A 46 -0.37 -1.85 6.23
CA VAL A 46 1.06 -1.94 5.97
C VAL A 46 1.53 -0.73 5.16
N VAL A 47 2.71 -0.23 5.49
CA VAL A 47 3.29 0.96 4.86
C VAL A 47 4.69 0.65 4.33
N THR A 48 5.02 1.14 3.14
CA THR A 48 6.36 1.03 2.57
C THR A 48 7.35 1.87 3.38
N MET A 49 8.40 1.24 3.90
CA MET A 49 9.47 1.96 4.64
C MET A 49 10.44 2.69 3.69
N ALA A 50 10.55 2.25 2.44
CA ALA A 50 11.43 2.86 1.45
C ALA A 50 10.88 4.21 0.94
N ARG A 51 11.80 5.06 0.46
CA ARG A 51 11.48 6.30 -0.26
C ARG A 51 11.40 5.97 -1.75
N HIS A 52 10.24 6.16 -2.37
CA HIS A 52 10.07 5.86 -3.79
C HIS A 52 10.16 7.13 -4.64
N GLY A 53 10.90 7.06 -5.75
CA GLY A 53 11.07 8.20 -6.67
C GLY A 53 9.83 8.52 -7.52
N SER A 54 8.82 7.64 -7.54
CA SER A 54 7.57 7.87 -8.24
C SER A 54 6.38 7.29 -7.47
N ARG A 55 5.20 7.81 -7.78
CA ARG A 55 3.94 7.34 -7.22
C ARG A 55 3.66 5.88 -7.60
N GLU A 56 3.93 5.51 -8.85
CA GLU A 56 3.70 4.17 -9.40
C GLU A 56 4.57 3.14 -8.68
N ASN A 57 5.83 3.50 -8.40
CA ASN A 57 6.74 2.63 -7.64
C ASN A 57 6.27 2.43 -6.20
N ALA A 58 5.75 3.48 -5.55
CA ALA A 58 5.18 3.38 -4.21
C ALA A 58 3.91 2.53 -4.19
N GLU A 59 3.03 2.68 -5.20
CA GLU A 59 1.82 1.87 -5.34
C GLU A 59 2.16 0.39 -5.53
N SER A 60 3.04 0.07 -6.49
CA SER A 60 3.51 -1.29 -6.76
C SER A 60 4.15 -1.93 -5.53
N ALA A 61 4.99 -1.19 -4.80
CA ALA A 61 5.63 -1.66 -3.58
C ALA A 61 4.63 -1.92 -2.45
N ALA A 62 3.59 -1.08 -2.30
CA ALA A 62 2.54 -1.30 -1.32
C ALA A 62 1.69 -2.54 -1.64
N VAL A 63 1.37 -2.77 -2.91
CA VAL A 63 0.66 -3.98 -3.35
C VAL A 63 1.51 -5.23 -3.08
N ALA A 64 2.79 -5.22 -3.43
CA ALA A 64 3.71 -6.32 -3.14
C ALA A 64 3.87 -6.58 -1.63
N LEU A 65 3.89 -5.51 -0.82
CA LEU A 65 3.91 -5.63 0.63
C LEU A 65 2.62 -6.23 1.18
N ALA A 66 1.45 -5.83 0.65
CA ALA A 66 0.16 -6.40 1.03
C ALA A 66 0.11 -7.92 0.78
N ARG A 67 0.55 -8.36 -0.41
CA ARG A 67 0.61 -9.79 -0.77
C ARG A 67 1.48 -10.60 0.21
N ARG A 68 2.65 -10.07 0.56
CA ARG A 68 3.54 -10.71 1.56
C ARG A 68 2.94 -10.77 2.97
N ASN A 69 1.97 -9.91 3.27
CA ASN A 69 1.26 -9.86 4.55
C ASN A 69 -0.12 -10.54 4.49
N GLY A 70 -0.37 -11.38 3.47
CA GLY A 70 -1.55 -12.24 3.40
C GLY A 70 -2.73 -11.69 2.62
N TRP A 71 -2.59 -10.55 1.92
CA TRP A 71 -3.64 -10.09 1.01
C TRP A 71 -3.82 -11.07 -0.17
N GLY A 72 -5.07 -11.51 -0.40
CA GLY A 72 -5.43 -12.45 -1.47
C GLY A 72 -5.20 -13.93 -1.12
N ALA A 73 -4.69 -14.23 0.08
CA ALA A 73 -4.47 -15.59 0.58
C ALA A 73 -5.39 -15.97 1.77
N SER A 74 -6.24 -15.05 2.23
CA SER A 74 -7.25 -15.29 3.28
C SER A 74 -8.53 -15.89 2.73
#